data_AF-A0A8D2AKT0-F1
#
_entry.id   AF-A0A8D2AKT0-F1
#
_cell.length_a   1.000
_cell.length_b   1.000
_cell.length_c   1.000
_cell.angle_alpha   90.00
_cell.angle_beta   90.00
_cell.angle_gamma   90.00
#
_symmetry.space_group_name_H-M   'P 1'
#
loop_
_entity.id
_entity.type
_entity.pdbx_description
1 polymer ?
#
loop_
_entity_poly.entity_id
_entity_poly.type
_entity_poly.pdbx_seq_one_letter_code
_entity_poly.pdbx_strand_id
1 'polypeptide(L)'
;MAPTLDPVPPLLTRRPDPVFCSCFFSQQKMAQDRPLLPVQEALKKCFPVVEEQQGLWQSTLRDCSPLLASLSNLAEQLQAAQSVRFEDVPALRAFPDLQERLRRKQLAAGDTVLDKLGEKLATLLKVRDTVSSHVEQVFQIYEQHADVVGLDAVLQPSALSPSVADMLEWLQDIERHYRSSYLKRKYLFSSIQWGDLAGIQALPKAWDQISEDEHQDLVQDILLSVSFFLEE
;
A
#
# COMPACT_ATOMS: atom_id res chain seq x y z
N MET A 1 43.67 -57.08 62.31
CA MET A 1 44.32 -56.61 61.07
C MET A 1 43.30 -55.81 60.29
N ALA A 2 43.36 -54.49 60.44
CA ALA A 2 42.51 -53.54 59.72
C ALA A 2 43.24 -53.09 58.44
N PRO A 3 42.54 -52.92 57.30
CA PRO A 3 43.07 -52.14 56.20
C PRO A 3 42.47 -50.71 56.22
N THR A 4 43.37 -49.79 55.94
CA THR A 4 43.31 -48.34 55.97
C THR A 4 42.35 -47.77 54.92
N LEU A 5 41.57 -46.75 55.30
CA LEU A 5 40.74 -45.93 54.41
C LEU A 5 41.57 -44.75 53.88
N ASP A 6 41.69 -44.63 52.56
CA ASP A 6 42.16 -43.42 51.89
C ASP A 6 40.97 -42.47 51.61
N PRO A 7 41.10 -41.14 51.77
CA PRO A 7 40.08 -40.17 51.37
C PRO A 7 40.41 -39.54 49.99
N VAL A 8 39.41 -39.44 49.11
CA VAL A 8 39.51 -38.79 47.78
C VAL A 8 38.29 -37.85 47.57
N PRO A 9 38.46 -36.70 46.87
CA PRO A 9 37.91 -35.37 47.23
C PRO A 9 36.47 -35.05 46.74
N PRO A 10 35.94 -33.83 47.04
CA PRO A 10 34.53 -33.51 46.81
C PRO A 10 34.19 -33.34 45.32
N LEU A 11 33.00 -33.80 44.95
CA LEU A 11 32.35 -33.52 43.67
C LEU A 11 32.07 -32.01 43.56
N LEU A 12 32.99 -31.28 42.92
CA LEU A 12 32.72 -29.95 42.40
C LEU A 12 31.69 -30.08 41.28
N THR A 13 30.44 -29.76 41.59
CA THR A 13 29.42 -29.39 40.61
C THR A 13 29.94 -28.19 39.82
N ARG A 14 30.56 -28.44 38.66
CA ARG A 14 30.81 -27.41 37.65
C ARG A 14 29.46 -26.93 37.13
N ARG A 15 29.01 -25.78 37.62
CA ARG A 15 28.05 -24.96 36.87
C ARG A 15 28.74 -24.55 35.56
N PRO A 16 28.10 -24.70 34.39
CA PRO A 16 28.67 -24.20 33.14
C PRO A 16 28.81 -22.68 33.23
N ASP A 17 29.96 -22.16 32.81
CA ASP A 17 30.26 -20.73 32.81
C ASP A 17 29.25 -19.96 31.93
N PRO A 18 28.66 -18.85 32.41
CA PRO A 18 27.66 -18.08 31.65
C PRO A 18 28.22 -17.50 30.34
N VAL A 19 29.54 -17.26 30.28
CA VAL A 19 30.23 -16.76 29.09
C VAL A 19 30.30 -17.82 27.98
N PHE A 20 30.49 -19.09 28.35
CA PHE A 20 30.51 -20.19 27.39
C PHE A 20 29.11 -20.44 26.82
N CYS A 21 28.07 -20.32 27.64
CA CYS A 21 26.68 -20.45 27.22
C CYS A 21 26.27 -19.32 26.25
N SER A 22 26.73 -18.08 26.51
CA SER A 22 26.45 -16.93 25.63
C SER A 22 27.16 -17.03 24.27
N CYS A 23 28.41 -17.47 24.22
CA CYS A 23 29.13 -17.65 22.95
C CYS A 23 28.56 -18.81 22.12
N PHE A 24 28.14 -19.89 22.77
CA PHE A 24 27.51 -21.02 22.08
C PHE A 24 26.11 -20.67 21.55
N PHE A 25 25.32 -19.92 22.32
CA PHE A 25 24.03 -19.39 21.86
C PHE A 25 24.19 -18.42 20.69
N SER A 26 25.16 -17.49 20.74
CA SER A 26 25.43 -16.60 19.61
C SER A 26 25.92 -17.35 18.36
N GLN A 27 26.74 -18.39 18.51
CA GLN A 27 27.17 -19.20 17.36
C GLN A 27 26.06 -20.09 16.79
N GLN A 28 25.14 -20.61 17.62
CA GLN A 28 23.95 -21.32 17.15
C GLN A 28 22.97 -20.41 16.42
N LYS A 29 22.74 -19.20 16.93
CA LYS A 29 21.89 -18.19 16.30
C LYS A 29 22.42 -17.80 14.91
N MET A 30 23.73 -17.52 14.81
CA MET A 30 24.42 -17.21 13.55
C MET A 30 24.42 -18.37 12.52
N ALA A 31 24.25 -19.63 12.96
CA ALA A 31 24.15 -20.79 12.08
C ALA A 31 22.71 -21.06 11.62
N GLN A 32 21.71 -20.70 12.42
CA GLN A 32 20.28 -20.81 12.11
C GLN A 32 19.75 -19.68 11.22
N ASP A 33 20.39 -18.49 11.23
CA ASP A 33 19.93 -17.32 10.46
C ASP A 33 20.42 -17.29 8.99
N ARG A 34 21.41 -18.12 8.61
CA ARG A 34 21.95 -18.16 7.23
C ARG A 34 20.93 -18.36 6.10
N PRO A 35 19.93 -19.25 6.21
CA PRO A 35 18.95 -19.46 5.14
C PRO A 35 17.90 -18.35 5.07
N LEU A 36 17.76 -17.50 6.10
CA LEU A 36 16.85 -16.35 6.10
C LEU A 36 17.47 -15.06 5.55
N LEU A 37 18.80 -14.96 5.52
CA LEU A 37 19.51 -13.77 5.02
C LEU A 37 19.03 -13.32 3.62
N PRO A 38 18.85 -14.19 2.62
CA PRO A 38 18.38 -13.75 1.31
C PRO A 38 16.97 -13.14 1.34
N VAL A 39 16.10 -13.69 2.19
CA VAL A 39 14.73 -13.20 2.37
C VAL A 39 14.74 -11.85 3.10
N GLN A 40 15.55 -11.72 4.15
CA GLN A 40 15.71 -10.47 4.89
C GLN A 40 16.28 -9.37 3.99
N GLU A 41 17.29 -9.66 3.16
CA GLU A 41 17.82 -8.70 2.19
C GLU A 41 16.78 -8.29 1.15
N ALA A 42 15.94 -9.21 0.69
CA ALA A 42 14.84 -8.91 -0.22
C ALA A 42 13.79 -8.00 0.45
N LEU A 43 13.43 -8.29 1.70
CA LEU A 43 12.53 -7.45 2.50
C LEU A 43 13.09 -6.04 2.71
N LYS A 44 14.38 -5.93 3.08
CA LYS A 44 15.08 -4.63 3.23
C LYS A 44 15.10 -3.80 1.95
N LYS A 45 15.03 -4.42 0.78
CA LYS A 45 14.90 -3.73 -0.51
C LYS A 45 13.44 -3.39 -0.85
N CYS A 46 12.50 -4.25 -0.48
CA CYS A 46 11.09 -4.10 -0.81
C CYS A 46 10.41 -2.95 -0.04
N PHE A 47 10.58 -2.89 1.28
CA PHE A 47 9.88 -1.88 2.10
C PHE A 47 10.21 -0.42 1.74
N PRO A 48 11.47 -0.03 1.45
CA PRO A 48 11.77 1.32 0.96
C PRO A 48 11.07 1.65 -0.36
N VAL A 49 10.93 0.68 -1.26
CA VAL A 49 10.16 0.86 -2.50
C VAL A 49 8.68 1.07 -2.17
N VAL A 50 8.11 0.30 -1.25
CA VAL A 50 6.73 0.51 -0.78
C VAL A 50 6.54 1.91 -0.20
N GLU A 51 7.48 2.42 0.59
CA GLU A 51 7.45 3.76 1.16
C GLU A 51 7.44 4.85 0.07
N GLU A 52 8.35 4.75 -0.91
CA GLU A 52 8.37 5.66 -2.06
C GLU A 52 7.03 5.62 -2.83
N GLN A 53 6.55 4.41 -3.09
CA GLN A 53 5.28 4.21 -3.80
C GLN A 53 4.08 4.75 -3.02
N GLN A 54 4.08 4.65 -1.69
CA GLN A 54 3.03 5.22 -0.84
C GLN A 54 3.00 6.74 -0.92
N GLY A 55 4.17 7.39 -0.94
CA GLY A 55 4.26 8.85 -1.15
C GLY A 55 3.70 9.28 -2.51
N LEU A 56 4.03 8.53 -3.57
CA LEU A 56 3.48 8.77 -4.91
C LEU A 56 1.96 8.52 -4.97
N TRP A 57 1.48 7.46 -4.32
CA TRP A 57 0.06 7.14 -4.22
C TRP A 57 -0.72 8.28 -3.58
N GLN A 58 -0.32 8.70 -2.37
CA GLN A 58 -1.00 9.77 -1.62
C GLN A 58 -0.98 11.10 -2.36
N SER A 59 0.16 11.49 -2.94
CA SER A 59 0.24 12.73 -3.74
C SER A 59 -0.66 12.68 -4.96
N THR A 60 -0.71 11.54 -5.67
CA THR A 60 -1.60 11.34 -6.82
C THR A 60 -3.08 11.40 -6.40
N LEU A 61 -3.45 10.84 -5.25
CA LEU A 61 -4.81 10.95 -4.72
C LEU A 61 -5.18 12.41 -4.39
N ARG A 62 -4.27 13.18 -3.78
CA ARG A 62 -4.47 14.61 -3.53
C ARG A 62 -4.69 15.38 -4.83
N ASP A 63 -3.93 15.07 -5.87
CA ASP A 63 -4.08 15.68 -7.19
C ASP A 63 -5.42 15.34 -7.88
N CYS A 64 -6.06 14.22 -7.53
CA CYS A 64 -7.37 13.85 -8.08
C CYS A 64 -8.50 14.71 -7.51
N SER A 65 -8.41 15.14 -6.24
CA SER A 65 -9.45 15.91 -5.56
C SER A 65 -9.92 17.15 -6.34
N PRO A 66 -9.04 18.07 -6.81
CA PRO A 66 -9.47 19.23 -7.59
C PRO A 66 -10.06 18.85 -8.95
N LEU A 67 -9.63 17.75 -9.57
CA LEU A 67 -10.19 17.28 -10.85
C LEU A 67 -11.62 16.76 -10.66
N LEU A 68 -11.86 15.98 -9.60
CA LEU A 68 -13.19 15.48 -9.25
C LEU A 68 -14.15 16.62 -8.89
N ALA A 69 -13.68 17.61 -8.13
CA ALA A 69 -14.44 18.82 -7.83
C ALA A 69 -14.81 19.60 -9.11
N SER A 70 -13.87 19.71 -10.06
CA SER A 70 -14.12 20.34 -11.36
C SER A 70 -15.18 19.60 -12.18
N LEU A 71 -15.17 18.26 -12.19
CA LEU A 71 -16.19 17.46 -12.87
C LEU A 71 -17.56 17.62 -12.24
N SER A 72 -17.64 17.56 -10.91
CA SER A 72 -18.88 17.77 -10.15
C SER A 72 -19.48 19.15 -10.46
N ASN A 73 -18.67 20.21 -10.41
CA ASN A 73 -19.09 21.56 -10.78
C ASN A 73 -19.53 21.67 -12.26
N LEU A 74 -18.84 21.02 -13.20
CA LEU A 74 -19.27 21.02 -14.61
C LEU A 74 -20.64 20.33 -14.80
N ALA A 75 -20.89 19.24 -14.08
CA ALA A 75 -22.19 18.57 -14.09
C ALA A 75 -23.30 19.45 -13.50
N GLU A 76 -23.03 20.18 -12.41
CA GLU A 76 -23.95 21.17 -11.86
C GLU A 76 -24.26 22.28 -12.88
N GLN A 77 -23.24 22.82 -13.56
CA GLN A 77 -23.42 23.84 -14.59
C GLN A 77 -24.22 23.33 -15.80
N LEU A 78 -24.01 22.08 -16.21
CA LEU A 78 -24.80 21.44 -17.27
C LEU A 78 -26.26 21.28 -16.85
N GLN A 79 -26.52 20.88 -15.60
CA GLN A 79 -27.87 20.77 -15.05
C GLN A 79 -28.58 22.12 -14.98
N ALA A 80 -27.87 23.16 -14.52
CA ALA A 80 -28.39 24.51 -14.47
C ALA A 80 -28.73 25.03 -15.89
N ALA A 81 -27.84 24.82 -16.85
CA ALA A 81 -28.07 25.21 -18.25
C ALA A 81 -29.24 24.44 -18.90
N GLN A 82 -29.53 23.21 -18.48
CA GLN A 82 -30.72 22.47 -18.94
C GLN A 82 -32.02 23.00 -18.34
N SER A 83 -31.95 23.61 -17.16
CA SER A 83 -33.13 24.10 -16.42
C SER A 83 -33.57 25.49 -16.87
N VAL A 84 -32.71 26.24 -17.57
CA VAL A 84 -33.00 27.59 -18.08
C VAL A 84 -33.74 27.51 -19.42
N ARG A 85 -34.85 28.25 -19.52
CA ARG A 85 -35.53 28.52 -20.80
C ARG A 85 -34.88 29.71 -21.48
N PHE A 86 -33.94 29.44 -22.38
CA PHE A 86 -33.17 30.49 -23.06
C PHE A 86 -34.08 31.41 -23.92
N GLU A 87 -35.18 30.87 -24.46
CA GLU A 87 -36.20 31.63 -25.20
C GLU A 87 -36.89 32.73 -24.38
N ASP A 88 -37.00 32.53 -23.07
CA ASP A 88 -37.67 33.44 -22.14
C ASP A 88 -36.78 34.64 -21.76
N VAL A 89 -35.48 34.60 -22.10
CA VAL A 89 -34.53 35.66 -21.81
C VAL A 89 -34.34 36.57 -23.04
N PRO A 90 -34.88 37.80 -23.07
CA PRO A 90 -34.89 38.63 -24.28
C PRO A 90 -33.51 38.92 -24.87
N ALA A 91 -32.50 39.10 -24.02
CA ALA A 91 -31.12 39.36 -24.44
C ALA A 91 -30.45 38.15 -25.13
N LEU A 92 -30.90 36.92 -24.85
CA LEU A 92 -30.31 35.70 -25.40
C LEU A 92 -30.97 35.26 -26.72
N ARG A 93 -32.12 35.84 -27.10
CA ARG A 93 -32.83 35.51 -28.36
C ARG A 93 -32.01 35.78 -29.61
N ALA A 94 -31.05 36.70 -29.55
CA ALA A 94 -30.12 36.96 -30.65
C ALA A 94 -29.14 35.80 -30.90
N PHE A 95 -29.08 34.81 -29.99
CA PHE A 95 -28.14 33.69 -30.01
C PHE A 95 -28.89 32.34 -29.89
N PRO A 96 -29.63 31.93 -30.93
CA PRO A 96 -30.46 30.72 -30.89
C PRO A 96 -29.66 29.42 -30.73
N ASP A 97 -28.37 29.43 -31.07
CA ASP A 97 -27.42 28.31 -30.95
C ASP A 97 -26.66 28.30 -29.62
N LEU A 98 -26.88 29.28 -28.73
CA LEU A 98 -26.09 29.46 -27.51
C LEU A 98 -26.13 28.25 -26.58
N GLN A 99 -27.32 27.68 -26.37
CA GLN A 99 -27.50 26.56 -25.45
C GLN A 99 -26.71 25.32 -25.92
N GLU A 100 -26.83 24.99 -27.20
CA GLU A 100 -26.10 23.86 -27.78
C GLU A 100 -24.58 24.11 -27.79
N ARG A 101 -24.14 25.33 -28.09
CA ARG A 101 -22.72 25.70 -28.03
C ARG A 101 -22.16 25.66 -26.62
N LEU A 102 -22.93 26.11 -25.63
CA LEU A 102 -22.55 26.04 -24.22
C LEU A 102 -22.41 24.58 -23.79
N ARG A 103 -23.40 23.75 -24.12
CA ARG A 103 -23.37 22.30 -23.85
C ARG A 103 -22.12 21.66 -24.45
N ARG A 104 -21.83 21.89 -25.73
CA ARG A 104 -20.63 21.35 -26.39
C ARG A 104 -19.34 21.79 -25.71
N LYS A 105 -19.24 23.07 -25.32
CA LYS A 105 -18.06 23.59 -24.62
C LYS A 105 -17.88 22.96 -23.24
N GLN A 106 -18.97 22.77 -22.49
CA GLN A 106 -18.94 22.14 -21.17
C GLN A 106 -18.55 20.67 -21.26
N LEU A 107 -19.10 19.93 -22.23
CA LEU A 107 -18.71 18.53 -22.48
C LEU A 107 -17.23 18.42 -22.85
N ALA A 108 -16.72 19.26 -23.77
CA ALA A 108 -15.32 19.27 -24.14
C ALA A 108 -14.38 19.61 -22.96
N ALA A 109 -14.79 20.55 -22.09
CA ALA A 109 -14.07 20.85 -20.85
C ALA A 109 -14.08 19.65 -19.90
N GLY A 110 -15.22 18.96 -19.81
CA GLY A 110 -15.38 17.73 -19.05
C GLY A 110 -14.47 16.62 -19.53
N ASP A 111 -14.42 16.35 -20.84
CA ASP A 111 -13.54 15.36 -21.47
C ASP A 111 -12.06 15.66 -21.16
N THR A 112 -11.66 16.94 -21.20
CA THR A 112 -10.30 17.36 -20.82
C THR A 112 -9.99 17.03 -19.35
N VAL A 113 -10.96 17.15 -18.44
CA VAL A 113 -10.75 16.78 -17.03
C VAL A 113 -10.72 15.26 -16.85
N LEU A 114 -11.54 14.52 -17.61
CA LEU A 114 -11.52 13.06 -17.62
C LEU A 114 -10.19 12.50 -18.13
N ASP A 115 -9.60 13.10 -19.16
CA ASP A 115 -8.28 12.73 -19.67
C ASP A 115 -7.22 12.86 -18.56
N LYS A 116 -7.19 14.00 -17.86
CA LYS A 116 -6.28 14.23 -16.73
C LYS A 116 -6.51 13.25 -15.58
N LEU A 117 -7.76 12.93 -15.27
CA LEU A 117 -8.07 11.95 -14.24
C LEU A 117 -7.64 10.53 -14.67
N GLY A 118 -7.75 10.21 -15.97
CA GLY A 118 -7.22 9.00 -16.58
C GLY A 118 -5.69 8.89 -16.44
N GLU A 119 -4.95 9.98 -16.66
CA GLU A 119 -3.51 10.04 -16.40
C GLU A 119 -3.18 9.74 -14.94
N LYS A 120 -3.93 10.31 -13.99
CA LYS A 120 -3.73 10.03 -12.56
C LYS A 120 -4.04 8.57 -12.23
N LEU A 121 -5.09 7.96 -12.81
CA LEU A 121 -5.36 6.54 -12.68
C LEU A 121 -4.24 5.66 -13.25
N ALA A 122 -3.61 6.08 -14.36
CA ALA A 122 -2.44 5.37 -14.90
C ALA A 122 -1.24 5.42 -13.94
N THR A 123 -1.04 6.54 -13.23
CA THR A 123 -0.03 6.63 -12.17
C THR A 123 -0.34 5.70 -11.00
N LEU A 124 -1.60 5.67 -10.52
CA LEU A 124 -2.02 4.74 -9.45
C LEU A 124 -1.86 3.27 -9.87
N LEU A 125 -2.16 2.95 -11.13
CA LEU A 125 -1.92 1.63 -11.72
C LEU A 125 -0.44 1.25 -11.63
N LYS A 126 0.45 2.18 -12.03
CA LYS A 126 1.90 1.96 -11.99
C LYS A 126 2.40 1.72 -10.56
N VAL A 127 1.90 2.45 -9.57
CA VAL A 127 2.21 2.21 -8.15
C VAL A 127 1.85 0.78 -7.77
N ARG A 128 0.59 0.37 -8.02
CA ARG A 128 0.12 -0.99 -7.74
C ARG A 128 1.03 -2.04 -8.39
N ASP A 129 1.32 -1.90 -9.68
CA ASP A 129 2.13 -2.87 -10.44
C ASP A 129 3.56 -2.94 -9.94
N THR A 130 4.13 -1.80 -9.55
CA THR A 130 5.48 -1.74 -8.98
C THR A 130 5.53 -2.46 -7.65
N VAL A 131 4.56 -2.22 -6.76
CA VAL A 131 4.49 -2.91 -5.46
C VAL A 131 4.26 -4.41 -5.64
N SER A 132 3.27 -4.82 -6.45
CA SER A 132 3.03 -6.24 -6.76
C SER A 132 4.28 -6.94 -7.27
N SER A 133 5.04 -6.32 -8.18
CA SER A 133 6.27 -6.89 -8.71
C SER A 133 7.35 -7.11 -7.65
N HIS A 134 7.52 -6.17 -6.69
CA HIS A 134 8.49 -6.32 -5.61
C HIS A 134 8.04 -7.37 -4.58
N VAL A 135 6.76 -7.38 -4.24
CA VAL A 135 6.18 -8.39 -3.35
C VAL A 135 6.38 -9.78 -3.95
N GLU A 136 6.05 -9.97 -5.24
CA GLU A 136 6.26 -11.23 -5.94
C GLU A 136 7.71 -11.70 -5.90
N GLN A 137 8.69 -10.79 -6.10
CA GLN A 137 10.11 -11.12 -6.02
C GLN A 137 10.53 -11.60 -4.62
N VAL A 138 10.02 -10.96 -3.55
CA VAL A 138 10.28 -11.40 -2.17
C VAL A 138 9.73 -12.81 -1.94
N PHE A 139 8.49 -13.07 -2.39
CA PHE A 139 7.88 -14.39 -2.26
C PHE A 139 8.61 -15.46 -3.06
N GLN A 140 9.07 -15.17 -4.27
CA GLN A 140 9.91 -16.08 -5.06
C GLN A 140 11.21 -16.43 -4.34
N ILE A 141 11.86 -15.45 -3.70
CA ILE A 141 13.08 -15.70 -2.91
C ILE A 141 12.75 -16.54 -1.68
N TYR A 142 11.65 -16.26 -0.99
CA TYR A 142 11.22 -17.07 0.16
C TYR A 142 10.95 -18.53 -0.25
N GLU A 143 10.19 -18.75 -1.32
CA GLU A 143 9.86 -20.09 -1.85
C GLU A 143 11.11 -20.90 -2.22
N GLN A 144 12.14 -20.25 -2.79
CA GLN A 144 13.42 -20.91 -3.10
C GLN A 144 14.17 -21.43 -1.87
N HIS A 145 13.92 -20.83 -0.70
CA HIS A 145 14.61 -21.17 0.55
C HIS A 145 13.70 -21.90 1.55
N ALA A 146 12.40 -22.05 1.25
CA ALA A 146 11.39 -22.57 2.16
C ALA A 146 11.70 -23.99 2.67
N ASP A 147 12.29 -24.87 1.84
CA ASP A 147 12.65 -26.24 2.23
C ASP A 147 13.81 -26.30 3.25
N VAL A 148 14.62 -25.24 3.32
CA VAL A 148 15.81 -25.15 4.19
C VAL A 148 15.53 -24.29 5.43
N VAL A 149 14.60 -23.35 5.32
CA VAL A 149 14.17 -22.48 6.40
C VAL A 149 13.16 -23.21 7.28
N GLY A 150 13.55 -23.52 8.52
CA GLY A 150 12.62 -24.10 9.50
C GLY A 150 11.51 -23.12 9.89
N LEU A 151 10.29 -23.63 10.09
CA LEU A 151 9.11 -22.82 10.47
C LEU A 151 9.37 -21.96 11.72
N ASP A 152 10.05 -22.52 12.72
CA ASP A 152 10.39 -21.80 13.96
C ASP A 152 11.20 -20.54 13.68
N ALA A 153 12.12 -20.58 12.72
CA ALA A 153 12.99 -19.46 12.37
C ALA A 153 12.22 -18.32 11.69
N VAL A 154 11.23 -18.63 10.85
CA VAL A 154 10.38 -17.63 10.17
C VAL A 154 9.51 -16.87 11.18
N LEU A 155 9.07 -17.57 12.22
CA LEU A 155 8.18 -17.05 13.26
C LEU A 155 8.92 -16.37 14.42
N GLN A 156 10.26 -16.42 14.48
CA GLN A 156 11.01 -15.76 15.56
C GLN A 156 11.12 -14.24 15.31
N PRO A 157 10.50 -13.38 16.15
CA PRO A 157 10.83 -11.97 16.17
C PRO A 157 12.14 -11.73 16.91
N SER A 158 12.73 -10.54 16.71
CA SER A 158 13.85 -10.04 17.49
C SER A 158 13.49 -8.72 18.18
N ALA A 159 14.41 -8.20 19.00
CA ALA A 159 14.21 -6.91 19.66
C ALA A 159 14.16 -5.72 18.68
N LEU A 160 14.73 -5.89 17.49
CA LEU A 160 14.90 -4.84 16.48
C LEU A 160 14.20 -5.17 15.15
N SER A 161 13.67 -6.39 15.01
CA SER A 161 13.01 -6.84 13.79
C SER A 161 11.75 -7.66 14.09
N PRO A 162 10.63 -7.38 13.39
CA PRO A 162 9.49 -8.28 13.33
C PRO A 162 9.89 -9.66 12.78
N SER A 163 9.01 -10.66 12.94
CA SER A 163 9.27 -11.96 12.34
C SER A 163 9.19 -11.88 10.81
N VAL A 164 9.86 -12.80 10.10
CA VAL A 164 9.77 -12.86 8.64
C VAL A 164 8.35 -13.20 8.20
N ALA A 165 7.62 -14.01 8.98
CA ALA A 165 6.21 -14.31 8.71
C ALA A 165 5.36 -13.04 8.74
N ASP A 166 5.48 -12.21 9.78
CA ASP A 166 4.71 -10.97 9.91
C ASP A 166 5.01 -10.03 8.74
N MET A 167 6.29 -9.86 8.39
CA MET A 167 6.68 -8.99 7.27
C MET A 167 6.14 -9.46 5.92
N LEU A 168 6.12 -10.78 5.68
CA LEU A 168 5.54 -11.36 4.47
C LEU A 168 4.02 -11.18 4.43
N GLU A 169 3.33 -11.39 5.55
CA GLU A 169 1.89 -11.14 5.67
C GLU A 169 1.58 -9.67 5.38
N TRP A 170 2.32 -8.75 6.00
CA TRP A 170 2.15 -7.32 5.79
C TRP A 170 2.37 -6.90 4.34
N LEU A 171 3.34 -7.49 3.63
CA LEU A 171 3.52 -7.24 2.20
C LEU A 171 2.31 -7.68 1.36
N GLN A 172 1.69 -8.83 1.70
CA GLN A 172 0.45 -9.25 1.04
C GLN A 172 -0.72 -8.31 1.35
N ASP A 173 -0.82 -7.84 2.59
CA ASP A 173 -1.86 -6.88 2.99
C ASP A 173 -1.71 -5.56 2.25
N ILE A 174 -0.48 -5.06 2.10
CA ILE A 174 -0.16 -3.87 1.30
C ILE A 174 -0.56 -4.10 -0.18
N GLU A 175 -0.18 -5.23 -0.77
CA GLU A 175 -0.53 -5.55 -2.15
C GLU A 175 -2.06 -5.58 -2.34
N ARG A 176 -2.75 -6.26 -1.43
CA ARG A 176 -4.22 -6.36 -1.43
C ARG A 176 -4.87 -5.00 -1.30
N HIS A 177 -4.33 -4.13 -0.45
CA HIS A 177 -4.78 -2.75 -0.30
C HIS A 177 -4.69 -2.01 -1.64
N TYR A 178 -3.51 -1.89 -2.25
CA TYR A 178 -3.36 -1.17 -3.53
C TYR A 178 -4.24 -1.76 -4.64
N ARG A 179 -4.36 -3.09 -4.71
CA ARG A 179 -5.19 -3.76 -5.71
C ARG A 179 -6.67 -3.42 -5.54
N SER A 180 -7.20 -3.55 -4.32
CA SER A 180 -8.60 -3.19 -4.00
C SER A 180 -8.87 -1.73 -4.30
N SER A 181 -7.99 -0.86 -3.78
CA SER A 181 -8.10 0.59 -3.86
C SER A 181 -8.11 1.10 -5.30
N TYR A 182 -7.23 0.53 -6.13
CA TYR A 182 -7.16 0.84 -7.54
C TYR A 182 -8.42 0.36 -8.29
N LEU A 183 -8.87 -0.87 -8.04
CA LEU A 183 -10.01 -1.44 -8.75
C LEU A 183 -11.31 -0.66 -8.47
N LYS A 184 -11.55 -0.27 -7.22
CA LYS A 184 -12.71 0.56 -6.86
C LYS A 184 -12.68 1.91 -7.58
N ARG A 185 -11.51 2.57 -7.62
CA ARG A 185 -11.34 3.85 -8.32
C ARG A 185 -11.49 3.73 -9.83
N LYS A 186 -10.92 2.68 -10.43
CA LYS A 186 -11.08 2.37 -11.85
C LYS A 186 -12.56 2.13 -12.18
N TYR A 187 -13.27 1.40 -11.33
CA TYR A 187 -14.70 1.16 -11.50
C TYR A 187 -15.50 2.48 -11.47
N LEU A 188 -15.28 3.33 -10.45
CA LEU A 188 -15.91 4.64 -10.38
C LEU A 188 -15.66 5.46 -11.66
N PHE A 189 -14.42 5.51 -12.12
CA PHE A 189 -14.06 6.22 -13.35
C PHE A 189 -14.79 5.66 -14.58
N SER A 190 -14.86 4.34 -14.73
CA SER A 190 -15.56 3.69 -15.85
C SER A 190 -17.08 3.88 -15.82
N SER A 191 -17.65 4.21 -14.66
CA SER A 191 -19.08 4.44 -14.47
C SER A 191 -19.52 5.86 -14.86
N ILE A 192 -18.59 6.76 -15.14
CA ILE A 192 -18.88 8.15 -15.46
C ILE A 192 -19.61 8.24 -16.80
N GLN A 193 -20.81 8.82 -16.77
CA GLN A 193 -21.62 9.07 -17.96
C GLN A 193 -22.26 10.45 -17.88
N TRP A 194 -22.06 11.29 -18.92
CA TRP A 194 -22.67 12.63 -18.99
C TRP A 194 -24.21 12.64 -19.03
N GLY A 195 -24.85 11.47 -19.17
CA GLY A 195 -26.29 11.30 -18.98
C GLY A 195 -26.73 11.25 -17.52
N ASP A 196 -25.83 10.93 -16.58
CA ASP A 196 -26.08 10.88 -15.15
C ASP A 196 -25.32 12.01 -14.42
N LEU A 197 -25.87 13.22 -14.51
CA LEU A 197 -25.26 14.40 -13.87
C LEU A 197 -25.25 14.30 -12.34
N ALA A 198 -26.24 13.61 -11.74
CA ALA A 198 -26.29 13.40 -10.30
C ALA A 198 -25.16 12.47 -9.83
N GLY A 199 -24.91 11.39 -10.57
CA GLY A 199 -23.76 10.52 -10.36
C GLY A 199 -22.44 11.26 -10.45
N ILE A 200 -22.26 12.12 -11.48
CA ILE A 200 -21.04 12.94 -11.63
C ILE A 200 -20.87 13.90 -10.45
N GLN A 201 -21.94 14.54 -9.99
CA GLN A 201 -21.88 15.45 -8.84
C GLN A 201 -21.49 14.73 -7.54
N ALA A 202 -21.87 13.46 -7.39
CA ALA A 202 -21.55 12.62 -6.23
C ALA A 202 -20.13 12.01 -6.26
N LEU A 203 -19.40 12.09 -7.40
CA LEU A 203 -18.08 11.48 -7.56
C LEU A 203 -17.06 11.86 -6.49
N PRO A 204 -16.91 13.14 -6.07
CA PRO A 204 -15.93 13.48 -5.03
C PRO A 204 -16.17 12.70 -3.74
N LYS A 205 -17.44 12.64 -3.31
CA LYS A 205 -17.83 11.89 -2.11
C LYS A 205 -17.60 10.39 -2.28
N ALA A 206 -17.98 9.82 -3.41
CA ALA A 206 -17.77 8.39 -3.69
C ALA A 206 -16.27 8.04 -3.72
N TRP A 207 -15.42 8.94 -4.20
CA TRP A 207 -13.97 8.78 -4.22
C TRP A 207 -13.37 8.78 -2.81
N ASP A 208 -13.80 9.71 -1.96
CA ASP A 208 -13.31 9.83 -0.58
C ASP A 208 -13.70 8.61 0.26
N GLN A 209 -14.92 8.09 0.07
CA GLN A 209 -15.42 6.89 0.74
C GLN A 209 -14.56 5.64 0.50
N ILE A 210 -13.94 5.51 -0.68
CA ILE A 210 -13.02 4.39 -0.94
C ILE A 210 -11.85 4.39 0.05
N SER A 211 -11.37 5.59 0.41
CA SER A 211 -10.24 5.73 1.33
C SER A 211 -10.66 5.40 2.76
N GLU A 212 -11.85 5.83 3.19
CA GLU A 212 -12.41 5.53 4.52
C GLU A 212 -12.61 4.02 4.75
N ASP A 213 -13.09 3.30 3.73
CA ASP A 213 -13.36 1.85 3.82
C ASP A 213 -12.09 0.98 3.88
N GLU A 214 -10.92 1.50 3.47
CA GLU A 214 -9.72 0.70 3.22
C GLU A 214 -8.61 0.84 4.26
N HIS A 215 -8.92 1.42 5.43
CA HIS A 215 -7.95 1.74 6.49
C HIS A 215 -6.79 2.57 5.93
N GLN A 216 -7.00 3.89 5.82
CA GLN A 216 -6.04 4.83 5.20
C GLN A 216 -4.61 4.71 5.72
N ASP A 217 -4.45 4.30 6.98
CA ASP A 217 -3.17 4.26 7.66
C ASP A 217 -2.47 2.89 7.59
N LEU A 218 -3.08 1.84 7.03
CA LEU A 218 -2.53 0.48 6.99
C LEU A 218 -1.07 0.43 6.53
N VAL A 219 -0.79 1.04 5.37
CA VAL A 219 0.56 1.04 4.78
C VAL A 219 1.53 1.81 5.68
N GLN A 220 1.10 2.93 6.26
CA GLN A 220 1.94 3.76 7.12
C GLN A 220 2.26 3.05 8.43
N ASP A 221 1.28 2.38 9.04
CA ASP A 221 1.44 1.63 10.29
C ASP A 221 2.39 0.44 10.10
N ILE A 222 2.30 -0.26 8.97
CA ILE A 222 3.25 -1.33 8.61
C ILE A 222 4.65 -0.75 8.42
N LEU A 223 4.81 0.34 7.67
CA LEU A 223 6.11 0.97 7.43
C LEU A 223 6.77 1.42 8.75
N LEU A 224 5.98 1.95 9.69
CA LEU A 224 6.44 2.24 11.04
C LEU A 224 6.89 0.98 11.79
N SER A 225 6.14 -0.12 11.65
CA SER A 225 6.45 -1.40 12.31
C SER A 225 7.76 -2.03 11.83
N VAL A 226 8.19 -1.76 10.59
CA VAL A 226 9.45 -2.28 10.01
C VAL A 226 10.62 -1.28 10.08
N SER A 227 10.41 -0.05 10.57
CA SER A 227 11.42 1.01 10.59
C SER A 227 12.75 0.58 11.22
N PHE A 228 12.72 0.00 12.43
CA PHE A 228 13.93 -0.46 13.11
C PHE A 228 14.67 -1.57 12.33
N PHE A 229 13.94 -2.43 11.62
CA PHE A 229 14.53 -3.46 10.79
C PHE A 229 15.31 -2.89 9.58
N LEU A 230 14.90 -1.72 9.09
CA LEU A 230 15.55 -1.04 7.96
C LEU A 230 16.79 -0.24 8.38
N GLU A 231 16.97 0.05 9.67
CA GLU A 231 18.14 0.76 10.21
C GLU A 231 19.36 -0.15 10.43
N GLU A 232 19.18 -1.47 10.43
CA GLU A 232 20.25 -2.49 10.55
C GLU A 232 20.95 -2.79 9.22
#